data_AF-A0A379AFM2-F1
#
_entry.id   AF-A0A379AFM2-F1
#
_cell.length_a   1.000
_cell.length_b   1.000
_cell.length_c   1.000
_cell.angle_alpha   90.00
_cell.angle_beta   90.00
_cell.angle_gamma   90.00
#
_symmetry.space_group_name_H-M   'P 1'
#
loop_
_entity.id
_entity.type
_entity.pdbx_description
1 polymer ?
#
loop_
_entity_poly.entity_id
_entity_poly.type
_entity_poly.pdbx_seq_one_letter_code
_entity_poly.pdbx_strand_id
1 'polypeptide(L)'
;MDNFLSADLIRTRFSQAMSAMYQQEVPQYGTLMQLVATVNDRALEANIALKDRLTAADEIGRLNLERHGAIRVGTADELATLRQLFAVMGMHPVGYYDLSQAGVPVHSTAFRPITDAALRRNPFRVFTSLLRPELIDDHGLREKAAEILAARDIFTPRCRALLELHQQQGGLTDEQATEFVTEALETFRWHAHSSVDSQTYQALNQQHRLIADVVCFPGCHINHLTPRTLDIDRVQQLMPSRGIDPKTLIEGPPRRQVPILLRQTSFKALEEPIIFQDGHPGNPYCTLR
;
A
#
# COMPACT_ATOMS: atom_id res chain seq x y z
N MET A 1 22.94 11.85 25.23
CA MET A 1 22.70 11.93 23.78
C MET A 1 21.75 10.80 23.48
N ASP A 2 20.50 11.12 23.20
CA ASP A 2 19.50 10.09 22.92
C ASP A 2 19.85 9.40 21.61
N ASN A 3 19.97 8.08 21.65
CA ASN A 3 20.39 7.26 20.52
C ASN A 3 19.18 7.01 19.61
N PHE A 4 18.72 8.04 18.90
CA PHE A 4 17.58 7.95 18.00
C PHE A 4 17.93 7.20 16.72
N LEU A 5 16.98 6.39 16.26
CA LEU A 5 17.08 5.73 14.96
C LEU A 5 16.89 6.70 13.82
N SER A 6 17.66 6.50 12.74
CA SER A 6 17.41 7.20 11.49
C SER A 6 16.04 6.81 10.90
N ALA A 7 15.33 7.79 10.34
CA ALA A 7 14.06 7.58 9.64
C ALA A 7 14.15 6.50 8.54
N ASP A 8 15.30 6.39 7.86
CA ASP A 8 15.57 5.36 6.85
C ASP A 8 15.51 3.93 7.40
N LEU A 9 15.99 3.74 8.63
CA LEU A 9 15.97 2.44 9.29
C LEU A 9 14.56 2.11 9.80
N ILE A 10 13.84 3.09 10.34
CA ILE A 10 12.42 2.92 10.71
C ILE A 10 11.59 2.53 9.47
N ARG A 11 11.77 3.24 8.35
CA ARG A 11 11.13 2.92 7.06
C ARG A 11 11.46 1.51 6.58
N THR A 12 12.71 1.08 6.74
CA THR A 12 13.14 -0.27 6.36
C THR A 12 12.43 -1.33 7.19
N ARG A 13 12.39 -1.16 8.51
CA ARG A 13 11.65 -2.06 9.42
C ARG A 13 10.17 -2.12 9.06
N PHE A 14 9.56 -0.96 8.82
CA PHE A 14 8.15 -0.87 8.43
C PHE A 14 7.86 -1.58 7.11
N SER A 15 8.63 -1.31 6.05
CA SER A 15 8.46 -1.97 4.73
C SER A 15 8.64 -3.49 4.79
N GLN A 16 9.59 -3.97 5.62
CA GLN A 16 9.80 -5.40 5.85
C GLN A 16 8.63 -6.03 6.59
N ALA A 17 8.21 -5.42 7.70
CA ALA A 17 7.11 -5.92 8.51
C ALA A 17 5.77 -5.88 7.77
N MET A 18 5.52 -4.83 6.98
CA MET A 18 4.37 -4.72 6.08
C MET A 18 4.37 -5.84 5.04
N SER A 19 5.52 -6.12 4.42
CA SER A 19 5.63 -7.23 3.46
C SER A 19 5.43 -8.59 4.10
N ALA A 20 5.89 -8.80 5.33
CA ALA A 20 5.70 -10.04 6.06
C ALA A 20 4.22 -10.25 6.44
N MET A 21 3.57 -9.22 6.97
CA MET A 21 2.13 -9.22 7.24
C MET A 21 1.33 -9.54 5.98
N TYR A 22 1.61 -8.83 4.88
CA TYR A 22 0.89 -8.99 3.63
C TYR A 22 1.10 -10.36 2.96
N GLN A 23 2.26 -10.98 3.17
CA GLN A 23 2.54 -12.34 2.73
C GLN A 23 1.76 -13.39 3.54
N GLN A 24 1.56 -13.15 4.84
CA GLN A 24 0.74 -14.02 5.69
C GLN A 24 -0.74 -13.90 5.33
N GLU A 25 -1.22 -12.68 5.11
CA GLU A 25 -2.60 -12.41 4.70
C GLU A 25 -2.89 -13.02 3.32
N VAL A 26 -1.94 -12.94 2.37
CA VAL A 26 -2.15 -13.47 1.02
C VAL A 26 -0.92 -14.19 0.47
N PRO A 27 -0.97 -15.53 0.47
CA PRO A 27 0.13 -16.38 0.04
C PRO A 27 0.63 -16.15 -1.39
N GLN A 28 -0.25 -15.77 -2.34
CA GLN A 28 0.16 -15.51 -3.73
C GLN A 28 1.20 -14.38 -3.85
N TYR A 29 1.23 -13.43 -2.91
CA TYR A 29 2.27 -12.41 -2.89
C TYR A 29 3.66 -13.00 -2.60
N GLY A 30 3.76 -13.99 -1.69
CA GLY A 30 5.01 -14.71 -1.46
C GLY A 30 5.50 -15.44 -2.71
N THR A 31 4.58 -16.10 -3.44
CA THR A 31 4.88 -16.73 -4.74
C THR A 31 5.35 -15.73 -5.78
N LEU A 32 4.72 -14.55 -5.87
CA LEU A 32 5.13 -13.47 -6.75
C LEU A 32 6.54 -12.97 -6.41
N MET A 33 6.84 -12.76 -5.12
CA MET A 33 8.17 -12.32 -4.67
C MET A 33 9.28 -13.29 -5.12
N GLN A 34 9.06 -14.59 -4.97
CA GLN A 34 10.01 -15.62 -5.42
C GLN A 34 10.19 -15.61 -6.94
N LEU A 35 9.10 -15.44 -7.69
CA LEU A 35 9.14 -15.34 -9.15
C LEU A 35 9.92 -14.10 -9.59
N VAL A 36 9.65 -12.95 -9.00
CA VAL A 36 10.33 -11.68 -9.30
C VAL A 36 11.82 -11.77 -9.00
N ALA A 37 12.22 -12.36 -7.85
CA ALA A 37 13.63 -12.59 -7.54
C ALA A 37 14.31 -13.44 -8.62
N THR A 38 13.69 -14.57 -8.98
CA THR A 38 14.23 -15.48 -10.03
C THR A 38 14.38 -14.78 -11.39
N VAL A 39 13.40 -13.94 -11.77
CA VAL A 39 13.45 -13.21 -13.05
C VAL A 39 14.51 -12.11 -13.01
N ASN A 40 14.63 -11.39 -11.89
CA ASN A 40 15.63 -10.34 -11.72
C ASN A 40 17.06 -10.92 -11.78
N ASP A 41 17.32 -12.03 -11.09
CA ASP A 41 18.63 -12.69 -11.10
C ASP A 41 19.01 -13.10 -12.53
N ARG A 42 18.10 -13.75 -13.26
CA ARG A 42 18.31 -14.14 -14.67
C ARG A 42 18.52 -12.93 -15.58
N ALA A 43 17.80 -11.83 -15.35
CA ALA A 43 17.98 -10.61 -16.14
C ALA A 43 19.36 -9.98 -15.92
N LEU A 44 19.88 -10.04 -14.69
CA LEU A 44 21.23 -9.56 -14.35
C LEU A 44 22.33 -10.48 -14.90
N GLU A 45 22.12 -11.80 -14.86
CA GLU A 45 23.03 -12.79 -15.45
C GLU A 45 23.12 -12.64 -16.98
N ALA A 46 21.98 -12.45 -17.64
CA ALA A 46 21.90 -12.32 -19.09
C ALA A 46 22.39 -10.96 -19.61
N ASN A 47 22.52 -9.93 -18.75
CA ASN A 47 22.87 -8.58 -19.15
C ASN A 47 23.87 -7.93 -18.19
N ILE A 48 25.15 -8.20 -18.40
CA ILE A 48 26.26 -7.63 -17.61
C ILE A 48 26.24 -6.09 -17.64
N ALA A 49 25.96 -5.47 -18.79
CA ALA A 49 25.89 -4.00 -18.88
C ALA A 49 24.75 -3.39 -18.03
N LEU A 50 23.64 -4.11 -17.86
CA LEU A 50 22.58 -3.70 -16.91
C LEU A 50 23.05 -3.85 -15.47
N LYS A 51 23.69 -4.98 -15.14
CA LYS A 51 24.24 -5.25 -13.80
C LYS A 51 25.27 -4.20 -13.40
N ASP A 52 26.19 -3.85 -14.29
CA ASP A 52 27.23 -2.84 -14.03
C ASP A 52 26.62 -1.46 -13.78
N ARG A 53 25.62 -1.06 -14.58
CA ARG A 53 24.89 0.20 -14.36
C ARG A 53 24.18 0.24 -13.02
N LEU A 54 23.48 -0.83 -12.65
CA LEU A 54 22.78 -0.92 -11.37
C LEU A 54 23.75 -0.97 -10.19
N THR A 55 24.92 -1.58 -10.36
CA THR A 55 25.99 -1.60 -9.34
C THR A 55 26.56 -0.19 -9.16
N ALA A 56 26.89 0.49 -10.26
CA ALA A 56 27.42 1.86 -10.23
C ALA A 56 26.43 2.87 -9.63
N ALA A 57 25.14 2.61 -9.78
CA ALA A 57 24.07 3.43 -9.20
C ALA A 57 23.65 3.00 -7.77
N ASP A 58 24.31 2.00 -7.19
CA ASP A 58 23.99 1.43 -5.87
C ASP A 58 22.51 0.96 -5.75
N GLU A 59 21.99 0.40 -6.85
CA GLU A 59 20.60 -0.05 -6.95
C GLU A 59 20.41 -1.55 -6.73
N ILE A 60 21.47 -2.34 -6.79
CA ILE A 60 21.37 -3.81 -6.63
C ILE A 60 20.83 -4.17 -5.25
N GLY A 61 21.36 -3.55 -4.19
CA GLY A 61 20.95 -3.85 -2.81
C GLY A 61 19.47 -3.53 -2.53
N ARG A 62 18.92 -2.50 -3.20
CA ARG A 62 17.52 -2.09 -3.01
C ARG A 62 16.53 -2.82 -3.91
N LEU A 63 16.95 -3.45 -5.02
CA LEU A 63 16.03 -4.10 -5.97
C LEU A 63 15.11 -5.13 -5.29
N ASN A 64 15.63 -5.87 -4.32
CA ASN A 64 14.88 -6.88 -3.55
C ASN A 64 14.03 -6.30 -2.40
N LEU A 65 14.31 -5.04 -2.01
CA LEU A 65 13.58 -4.31 -0.97
C LEU A 65 12.53 -3.35 -1.54
N GLU A 66 12.67 -2.98 -2.82
CA GLU A 66 11.82 -1.99 -3.47
C GLU A 66 10.40 -2.51 -3.64
N ARG A 67 9.50 -1.85 -2.92
CA ARG A 67 8.07 -2.15 -2.86
C ARG A 67 7.31 -0.84 -2.89
N HIS A 68 6.09 -0.91 -3.40
CA HIS A 68 5.12 0.15 -3.19
C HIS A 68 3.81 -0.40 -2.68
N GLY A 69 3.29 0.24 -1.63
CA GLY A 69 1.96 -0.04 -1.08
C GLY A 69 0.93 0.92 -1.66
N ALA A 70 -0.34 0.55 -1.61
CA ALA A 70 -1.46 1.45 -1.85
C ALA A 70 -2.53 1.31 -0.78
N ILE A 71 -2.99 2.43 -0.24
CA ILE A 71 -4.03 2.51 0.80
C ILE A 71 -5.06 3.58 0.42
N ARG A 72 -6.22 3.50 1.05
CA ARG A 72 -7.32 4.46 0.86
C ARG A 72 -7.84 4.88 2.23
N VAL A 73 -8.08 6.18 2.41
CA VAL A 73 -8.64 6.77 3.62
C VAL A 73 -9.91 7.54 3.29
N GLY A 74 -10.78 7.67 4.28
CA GLY A 74 -12.10 8.27 4.15
C GLY A 74 -12.15 9.74 4.54
N THR A 75 -11.26 10.21 5.41
CA THR A 75 -11.33 11.59 5.94
C THR A 75 -10.03 12.37 5.80
N ALA A 76 -10.14 13.70 5.82
CA ALA A 76 -9.00 14.60 5.82
C ALA A 76 -8.12 14.43 7.08
N ASP A 77 -8.73 14.14 8.24
CA ASP A 77 -8.03 13.92 9.51
C ASP A 77 -7.22 12.61 9.49
N GLU A 78 -7.77 11.55 8.89
CA GLU A 78 -7.04 10.31 8.64
C GLU A 78 -5.81 10.56 7.75
N LEU A 79 -5.98 11.29 6.63
CA LEU A 79 -4.87 11.65 5.74
C LEU A 79 -3.83 12.53 6.45
N ALA A 80 -4.26 13.50 7.25
CA ALA A 80 -3.39 14.40 8.00
C ALA A 80 -2.58 13.66 9.07
N THR A 81 -3.16 12.63 9.70
CA THR A 81 -2.47 11.76 10.66
C THR A 81 -1.50 10.81 9.95
N LEU A 82 -1.91 10.22 8.81
CA LEU A 82 -1.01 9.41 7.98
C LEU A 82 0.22 10.20 7.52
N ARG A 83 0.05 11.48 7.17
CA ARG A 83 1.19 12.35 6.85
C ARG A 83 2.20 12.43 8.00
N GLN A 84 1.75 12.50 9.25
CA GLN A 84 2.62 12.52 10.42
C GLN A 84 3.29 11.16 10.63
N LEU A 85 2.52 10.08 10.49
CA LEU A 85 3.00 8.69 10.56
C LEU A 85 4.11 8.42 9.53
N PHE A 86 3.90 8.81 8.27
CA PHE A 86 4.89 8.68 7.22
C PHE A 86 6.11 9.61 7.41
N ALA A 87 5.93 10.77 8.05
CA ALA A 87 7.04 11.68 8.36
C ALA A 87 8.06 11.09 9.35
N VAL A 88 7.63 10.27 10.32
CA VAL A 88 8.54 9.50 11.22
C VAL A 88 9.51 8.62 10.41
N MET A 89 9.06 8.15 9.25
CA MET A 89 9.81 7.32 8.32
C MET A 89 10.51 8.11 7.20
N GLY A 90 10.55 9.44 7.29
CA GLY A 90 11.20 10.30 6.30
C GLY A 90 10.51 10.26 4.94
N MET A 91 9.19 10.00 4.94
CA MET A 91 8.37 9.94 3.73
C MET A 91 7.50 11.18 3.63
N HIS A 92 7.52 11.81 2.46
CA HIS A 92 6.85 13.08 2.18
C HIS A 92 5.80 12.89 1.08
N PRO A 93 4.70 13.66 1.10
CA PRO A 93 3.71 13.62 0.02
C PRO A 93 4.32 14.21 -1.25
N VAL A 94 4.38 13.41 -2.31
CA VAL A 94 4.91 13.82 -3.62
C VAL A 94 3.89 13.56 -4.72
N GLY A 95 3.62 14.60 -5.49
CA GLY A 95 2.64 14.56 -6.57
C GLY A 95 1.20 14.71 -6.08
N TYR A 96 0.32 15.01 -7.03
CA TYR A 96 -1.12 15.07 -6.87
C TYR A 96 -1.76 14.34 -8.04
N TYR A 97 -2.69 13.44 -7.73
CA TYR A 97 -3.34 12.58 -8.70
C TYR A 97 -4.85 12.69 -8.51
N ASP A 98 -5.56 13.30 -9.45
CA ASP A 98 -7.02 13.34 -9.45
C ASP A 98 -7.57 12.17 -10.27
N LEU A 99 -8.08 11.13 -9.60
CA LEU A 99 -8.62 9.95 -10.26
C LEU A 99 -10.11 10.10 -10.57
N SER A 100 -10.75 11.20 -10.17
CA SER A 100 -12.14 11.49 -10.56
C SER A 100 -12.29 11.64 -12.08
N GLN A 101 -11.22 12.04 -12.78
CA GLN A 101 -11.15 12.07 -14.24
C GLN A 101 -11.30 10.69 -14.88
N ALA A 102 -11.02 9.61 -14.13
CA ALA A 102 -11.20 8.22 -14.54
C ALA A 102 -12.46 7.57 -13.95
N GLY A 103 -13.37 8.38 -13.38
CA GLY A 103 -14.60 7.90 -12.75
C GLY A 103 -14.41 7.26 -11.38
N VAL A 104 -13.25 7.41 -10.75
CA VAL A 104 -12.95 6.87 -9.41
C VAL A 104 -13.09 8.01 -8.38
N PRO A 105 -13.89 7.86 -7.30
CA PRO A 105 -14.23 8.98 -6.42
C PRO A 105 -13.13 9.32 -5.39
N VAL A 106 -11.88 9.47 -5.85
CA VAL A 106 -10.72 9.76 -5.01
C VAL A 106 -9.76 10.75 -5.68
N HIS A 107 -8.97 11.42 -4.85
CA HIS A 107 -7.71 12.03 -5.24
C HIS A 107 -6.58 11.55 -4.33
N SER A 108 -5.33 11.66 -4.76
CA SER A 108 -4.23 10.93 -4.12
C SER A 108 -2.90 11.68 -4.14
N THR A 109 -1.98 11.21 -3.30
CA THR A 109 -0.56 11.58 -3.27
C THR A 109 0.29 10.33 -3.02
N ALA A 110 1.60 10.38 -3.26
CA ALA A 110 2.52 9.30 -2.93
C ALA A 110 3.47 9.71 -1.80
N PHE A 111 3.38 9.06 -0.65
CA PHE A 111 4.34 9.24 0.45
C PHE A 111 5.62 8.47 0.14
N ARG A 112 6.76 9.17 0.06
CA ARG A 112 8.06 8.56 -0.24
C ARG A 112 9.24 9.40 0.25
N PRO A 113 10.44 8.82 0.38
CA PRO A 113 11.66 9.60 0.56
C PRO A 113 11.95 10.45 -0.67
N ILE A 114 12.63 11.59 -0.45
CA ILE A 114 12.91 12.57 -1.51
C ILE A 114 14.39 12.78 -1.79
N THR A 115 15.27 12.37 -0.90
CA THR A 115 16.73 12.51 -1.10
C THR A 115 17.30 11.25 -1.75
N ASP A 116 18.31 11.42 -2.58
CA ASP A 116 18.97 10.30 -3.25
C ASP A 116 19.54 9.28 -2.27
N ALA A 117 20.10 9.73 -1.15
CA ALA A 117 20.64 8.86 -0.12
C ALA A 117 19.55 8.00 0.54
N ALA A 118 18.41 8.59 0.88
CA ALA A 118 17.28 7.87 1.48
C ALA A 118 16.63 6.90 0.48
N LEU A 119 16.51 7.31 -0.79
CA LEU A 119 16.01 6.45 -1.88
C LEU A 119 16.94 5.29 -2.21
N ARG A 120 18.27 5.47 -2.12
CA ARG A 120 19.25 4.38 -2.27
C ARG A 120 19.11 3.35 -1.15
N ARG A 121 19.00 3.82 0.10
CA ARG A 121 18.84 2.93 1.27
C ARG A 121 17.54 2.15 1.23
N ASN A 122 16.42 2.84 1.02
CA ASN A 122 15.11 2.20 0.96
C ASN A 122 14.09 3.10 0.22
N PRO A 123 13.69 2.73 -1.02
CA PRO A 123 12.78 3.53 -1.85
C PRO A 123 11.29 3.26 -1.56
N PHE A 124 10.94 2.67 -0.41
CA PHE A 124 9.56 2.35 -0.08
C PHE A 124 8.64 3.56 -0.21
N ARG A 125 7.50 3.34 -0.85
CA ARG A 125 6.50 4.38 -1.14
C ARG A 125 5.10 3.85 -0.90
N VAL A 126 4.20 4.73 -0.47
CA VAL A 126 2.78 4.41 -0.28
C VAL A 126 1.93 5.39 -1.06
N PHE A 127 1.17 4.87 -2.02
CA PHE A 127 0.15 5.65 -2.72
C PHE A 127 -1.09 5.74 -1.84
N THR A 128 -1.44 6.94 -1.40
CA THR A 128 -2.52 7.18 -0.45
C THR A 128 -3.61 7.98 -1.13
N SER A 129 -4.79 7.38 -1.23
CA SER A 129 -5.97 8.01 -1.83
C SER A 129 -6.94 8.46 -0.75
N LEU A 130 -7.47 9.67 -0.86
CA LEU A 130 -8.55 10.19 -0.04
C LEU A 130 -9.86 10.10 -0.82
N LEU A 131 -10.86 9.43 -0.23
CA LEU A 131 -12.22 9.41 -0.71
C LEU A 131 -12.77 10.84 -0.82
N ARG A 132 -13.57 11.08 -1.85
CA ARG A 132 -14.29 12.33 -2.08
C ARG A 132 -15.80 12.08 -1.90
N PRO A 133 -16.35 12.16 -0.66
CA PRO A 133 -17.75 11.86 -0.41
C PRO A 133 -18.71 12.74 -1.22
N GLU A 134 -18.29 13.93 -1.64
CA GLU A 134 -19.09 14.80 -2.51
C GLU A 134 -19.38 14.21 -3.90
N LEU A 135 -18.65 13.16 -4.31
CA LEU A 135 -18.88 12.39 -5.53
C LEU A 135 -19.82 11.18 -5.32
N ILE A 136 -20.38 11.03 -4.12
CA ILE A 136 -21.43 10.06 -3.81
C ILE A 136 -22.78 10.69 -4.18
N ASP A 137 -23.32 10.37 -5.35
CA ASP A 137 -24.62 10.86 -5.87
C ASP A 137 -25.78 10.76 -4.89
N ASP A 138 -26.01 9.60 -4.27
CA ASP A 138 -27.08 9.43 -3.28
C ASP A 138 -26.74 10.19 -1.98
N HIS A 139 -27.56 11.17 -1.65
CA HIS A 139 -27.36 12.04 -0.48
C HIS A 139 -27.47 11.27 0.84
N GLY A 140 -28.41 10.33 0.96
CA GLY A 140 -28.59 9.54 2.18
C GLY A 140 -27.41 8.61 2.41
N LEU A 141 -26.89 7.98 1.35
CA LEU A 141 -25.66 7.16 1.44
C LEU A 141 -24.43 8.01 1.73
N ARG A 142 -24.36 9.24 1.21
CA ARG A 142 -23.27 10.18 1.51
C ARG A 142 -23.24 10.54 2.99
N GLU A 143 -24.38 10.92 3.56
CA GLU A 143 -24.50 11.22 4.99
C GLU A 143 -24.15 9.98 5.82
N LYS A 144 -24.67 8.81 5.44
CA LYS A 144 -24.37 7.55 6.12
C LYS A 144 -22.88 7.21 6.10
N ALA A 145 -22.22 7.39 4.96
CA ALA A 145 -20.79 7.18 4.83
C ALA A 145 -20.00 8.13 5.73
N ALA A 146 -20.39 9.40 5.81
CA ALA A 146 -19.77 10.38 6.69
C ALA A 146 -19.92 10.01 8.18
N GLU A 147 -21.10 9.54 8.60
CA GLU A 147 -21.33 9.05 9.97
C GLU A 147 -20.42 7.87 10.33
N ILE A 148 -20.34 6.87 9.43
CA ILE A 148 -19.51 5.68 9.65
C ILE A 148 -18.02 6.06 9.76
N LEU A 149 -17.55 6.93 8.86
CA LEU A 149 -16.17 7.40 8.86
C LEU A 149 -15.84 8.27 10.08
N ALA A 150 -16.79 9.06 10.58
CA ALA A 150 -16.60 9.88 11.78
C ALA A 150 -16.58 9.05 13.07
N ALA A 151 -17.19 7.86 13.08
CA ALA A 151 -17.30 7.00 14.25
C ALA A 151 -16.07 6.09 14.48
N ARG A 152 -15.15 5.99 13.52
CA ARG A 152 -13.97 5.12 13.63
C ARG A 152 -12.70 5.88 14.01
N ASP A 153 -11.75 5.17 14.62
CA ASP A 153 -10.35 5.57 14.71
C ASP A 153 -9.49 4.46 14.12
N ILE A 154 -8.82 4.75 13.00
CA ILE A 154 -7.96 3.78 12.30
C ILE A 154 -6.57 3.65 12.94
N PHE A 155 -6.25 4.49 13.92
CA PHE A 155 -4.95 4.49 14.60
C PHE A 155 -5.10 3.98 16.03
N THR A 156 -4.22 3.10 16.46
CA THR A 156 -4.22 2.66 17.85
C THR A 156 -3.87 3.85 18.76
N PRO A 157 -4.38 3.89 20.01
CA PRO A 157 -4.01 4.92 20.97
C PRO A 157 -2.49 5.01 21.19
N ARG A 158 -1.80 3.86 21.13
CA ARG A 158 -0.35 3.81 21.29
C ARG A 158 0.39 4.37 20.09
N CYS A 159 -0.08 4.11 18.86
CA CYS A 159 0.45 4.75 17.65
C CYS A 159 0.42 6.28 17.78
N ARG A 160 -0.73 6.84 18.19
CA ARG A 160 -0.88 8.30 18.41
C ARG A 160 0.09 8.84 19.46
N ALA A 161 0.21 8.15 20.61
CA ALA A 161 1.14 8.55 21.67
C ALA A 161 2.61 8.53 21.18
N LEU A 162 3.00 7.59 20.33
CA LEU A 162 4.35 7.53 19.75
C LEU A 162 4.59 8.63 18.70
N LEU A 163 3.55 9.05 17.95
CA LEU A 163 3.63 10.22 17.07
C LEU A 163 3.86 11.51 17.87
N GLU A 164 3.11 11.70 18.95
CA GLU A 164 3.29 12.85 19.85
C GLU A 164 4.68 12.86 20.48
N LEU A 165 5.14 11.70 20.96
CA LEU A 165 6.48 11.56 21.52
C LEU A 165 7.57 11.92 20.49
N HIS A 166 7.47 11.39 19.26
CA HIS A 166 8.39 11.73 18.18
C HIS A 166 8.43 13.24 17.91
N GLN A 167 7.28 13.92 17.95
CA GLN A 167 7.20 15.38 17.76
C GLN A 167 7.85 16.16 18.91
N GLN A 168 7.69 15.69 20.15
CA GLN A 168 8.22 16.35 21.34
C GLN A 168 9.75 16.24 21.46
N GLN A 169 10.32 15.05 21.18
CA GLN A 169 11.75 14.80 21.36
C GLN A 169 12.57 14.79 20.05
N GLY A 170 11.90 14.85 18.89
CA GLY A 170 12.55 14.94 17.57
C GLY A 170 13.03 13.61 16.97
N GLY A 171 12.67 12.47 17.56
CA GLY A 171 13.07 11.15 17.11
C GLY A 171 12.47 10.02 17.95
N LEU A 172 12.78 8.77 17.62
CA LEU A 172 12.43 7.59 18.41
C LEU A 172 13.70 6.76 18.68
N THR A 173 13.82 6.23 19.89
CA THR A 173 14.85 5.23 20.22
C THR A 173 14.59 3.90 19.51
N ASP A 174 15.51 2.95 19.62
CA ASP A 174 15.37 1.63 19.00
C ASP A 174 14.10 0.88 19.44
N GLU A 175 13.84 0.87 20.74
CA GLU A 175 12.66 0.23 21.35
C GLU A 175 11.37 0.94 20.92
N GLN A 176 11.34 2.28 21.01
CA GLN A 176 10.19 3.10 20.64
C GLN A 176 9.85 2.97 19.16
N ALA A 177 10.85 2.92 18.27
CA ALA A 177 10.62 2.74 16.85
C ALA A 177 10.10 1.34 16.51
N THR A 178 10.55 0.31 17.24
CA THR A 178 10.07 -1.06 17.08
C THR A 178 8.60 -1.17 17.48
N GLU A 179 8.24 -0.54 18.60
CA GLU A 179 6.85 -0.42 19.04
C GLU A 179 6.02 0.40 18.03
N PHE A 180 6.55 1.52 17.54
CA PHE A 180 5.89 2.35 16.54
C PHE A 180 5.58 1.57 15.26
N VAL A 181 6.54 0.78 14.75
CA VAL A 181 6.32 -0.05 13.57
C VAL A 181 5.20 -1.07 13.82
N THR A 182 5.17 -1.67 15.00
CA THR A 182 4.14 -2.66 15.37
C THR A 182 2.76 -2.02 15.42
N GLU A 183 2.62 -0.91 16.13
CA GLU A 183 1.36 -0.17 16.29
C GLU A 183 0.88 0.46 14.98
N ALA A 184 1.79 0.95 14.14
CA ALA A 184 1.45 1.49 12.83
C ALA A 184 0.96 0.41 11.85
N LEU A 185 1.41 -0.85 11.98
CA LEU A 185 0.96 -1.94 11.12
C LEU A 185 -0.51 -2.29 11.34
N GLU A 186 -1.02 -2.15 12.57
CA GLU A 186 -2.43 -2.43 12.88
C GLU A 186 -3.39 -1.54 12.06
N THR A 187 -2.98 -0.32 11.70
CA THR A 187 -3.76 0.57 10.82
C THR A 187 -3.98 -0.01 9.40
N PHE A 188 -3.08 -0.90 8.95
CA PHE A 188 -3.06 -1.44 7.58
C PHE A 188 -3.42 -2.92 7.49
N ARG A 189 -3.71 -3.56 8.63
CA ARG A 189 -4.06 -4.98 8.70
C ARG A 189 -5.41 -5.24 8.05
N TRP A 190 -5.55 -6.39 7.41
CA TRP A 190 -6.85 -6.82 6.91
C TRP A 190 -7.78 -7.27 8.06
N HIS A 191 -9.04 -6.82 8.01
CA HIS A 191 -10.08 -7.23 8.94
C HIS A 191 -11.29 -7.75 8.16
N ALA A 192 -11.63 -9.03 8.35
CA ALA A 192 -12.79 -9.64 7.68
C ALA A 192 -14.14 -9.10 8.18
N HIS A 193 -14.18 -8.51 9.39
CA HIS A 193 -15.40 -7.98 9.99
C HIS A 193 -15.66 -6.56 9.49
N SER A 194 -16.81 -6.38 8.87
CA SER A 194 -17.29 -5.07 8.44
C SER A 194 -17.82 -4.26 9.62
N SER A 195 -17.62 -2.94 9.58
CA SER A 195 -18.18 -1.97 10.52
C SER A 195 -19.67 -1.67 10.28
N VAL A 196 -20.29 -2.30 9.28
CA VAL A 196 -21.69 -2.07 8.90
C VAL A 196 -22.44 -3.39 8.69
N ASP A 197 -23.77 -3.29 8.60
CA ASP A 197 -24.64 -4.37 8.17
C ASP A 197 -24.53 -4.66 6.65
N SER A 198 -25.07 -5.80 6.24
CA SER A 198 -24.98 -6.27 4.86
C SER A 198 -25.69 -5.36 3.85
N GLN A 199 -26.81 -4.74 4.24
CA GLN A 199 -27.61 -3.86 3.39
C GLN A 199 -26.87 -2.55 3.12
N THR A 200 -26.29 -1.94 4.16
CA THR A 200 -25.46 -0.73 4.06
C THR A 200 -24.23 -1.00 3.18
N TYR A 201 -23.54 -2.12 3.38
CA TYR A 201 -22.42 -2.52 2.52
C TYR A 201 -22.84 -2.64 1.05
N GLN A 202 -23.95 -3.34 0.79
CA GLN A 202 -24.45 -3.54 -0.58
C GLN A 202 -24.79 -2.21 -1.25
N ALA A 203 -25.44 -1.28 -0.55
CA ALA A 203 -25.80 0.02 -1.09
C ALA A 203 -24.56 0.84 -1.48
N LEU A 204 -23.57 0.92 -0.59
CA LEU A 204 -22.30 1.62 -0.88
C LEU A 204 -21.52 0.93 -2.02
N ASN A 205 -21.54 -0.40 -2.07
CA ASN A 205 -20.84 -1.18 -3.09
C ASN A 205 -21.49 -1.06 -4.48
N GLN A 206 -22.83 -0.97 -4.54
CA GLN A 206 -23.57 -0.74 -5.78
C GLN A 206 -23.25 0.62 -6.38
N GLN A 207 -23.03 1.63 -5.54
CA GLN A 207 -22.64 2.94 -6.01
C GLN A 207 -21.21 2.96 -6.56
N HIS A 208 -20.25 2.47 -5.78
CA HIS A 208 -18.91 2.18 -6.28
C HIS A 208 -18.17 1.26 -5.32
N ARG A 209 -17.56 0.19 -5.84
CA ARG A 209 -16.82 -0.80 -5.02
C ARG A 209 -15.77 -0.19 -4.08
N LEU A 210 -15.11 0.89 -4.53
CA LEU A 210 -14.15 1.66 -3.71
C LEU A 210 -14.80 2.34 -2.51
N ILE A 211 -16.04 2.83 -2.61
CA ILE A 211 -16.71 3.48 -1.49
C ILE A 211 -16.92 2.46 -0.37
N ALA A 212 -17.47 1.28 -0.69
CA ALA A 212 -17.65 0.22 0.29
C ALA A 212 -16.31 -0.23 0.90
N ASP A 213 -15.26 -0.36 0.08
CA ASP A 213 -13.91 -0.69 0.53
C ASP A 213 -13.34 0.30 1.56
N VAL A 214 -13.61 1.60 1.40
CA VAL A 214 -13.10 2.63 2.32
C VAL A 214 -13.99 2.77 3.56
N VAL A 215 -15.31 2.74 3.39
CA VAL A 215 -16.27 3.11 4.44
C VAL A 215 -16.58 1.93 5.36
N CYS A 216 -16.67 0.71 4.82
CA CYS A 216 -17.27 -0.42 5.54
C CYS A 216 -16.31 -1.20 6.43
N PHE A 217 -15.03 -0.79 6.52
CA PHE A 217 -14.00 -1.51 7.26
C PHE A 217 -13.38 -0.64 8.37
N PRO A 218 -12.89 -1.26 9.46
CA PRO A 218 -12.41 -0.54 10.63
C PRO A 218 -11.07 0.20 10.41
N GLY A 219 -10.31 -0.16 9.38
CA GLY A 219 -8.99 0.41 9.08
C GLY A 219 -8.83 0.79 7.60
N CYS A 220 -7.58 1.06 7.19
CA CYS A 220 -7.23 1.30 5.79
C CYS A 220 -6.26 0.22 5.30
N HIS A 221 -6.78 -1.00 5.13
CA HIS A 221 -5.98 -2.16 4.73
C HIS A 221 -5.19 -1.93 3.43
N ILE A 222 -4.13 -2.71 3.26
CA ILE A 222 -3.29 -2.66 2.07
C ILE A 222 -4.08 -3.17 0.87
N ASN A 223 -4.33 -2.29 -0.11
CA ASN A 223 -4.97 -2.68 -1.37
C ASN A 223 -4.04 -3.60 -2.15
N HIS A 224 -2.82 -3.14 -2.41
CA HIS A 224 -1.77 -3.91 -3.03
C HIS A 224 -0.39 -3.56 -2.46
N LEU A 225 0.49 -4.54 -2.47
CA LEU A 225 1.93 -4.36 -2.26
C LEU A 225 2.66 -4.96 -3.45
N THR A 226 3.39 -4.13 -4.17
CA THR A 226 3.88 -4.49 -5.50
C THR A 226 5.41 -4.46 -5.52
N PRO A 227 6.07 -5.59 -5.83
CA PRO A 227 7.53 -5.66 -5.95
C PRO A 227 8.03 -5.10 -7.29
N ARG A 228 9.31 -4.69 -7.33
CA ARG A 228 9.99 -4.26 -8.57
C ARG A 228 10.58 -5.45 -9.32
N THR A 229 10.32 -5.50 -10.64
CA THR A 229 10.97 -6.44 -11.55
C THR A 229 11.73 -5.73 -12.67
N LEU A 230 12.81 -6.35 -13.15
CA LEU A 230 13.59 -5.91 -14.30
C LEU A 230 12.99 -6.32 -15.65
N ASP A 231 12.13 -7.35 -15.68
CA ASP A 231 11.47 -7.84 -16.89
C ASP A 231 10.02 -8.26 -16.60
N ILE A 232 9.11 -7.28 -16.69
CA ILE A 232 7.68 -7.49 -16.46
C ILE A 232 7.05 -8.45 -17.47
N ASP A 233 7.53 -8.47 -18.72
CA ASP A 233 6.99 -9.36 -19.75
C ASP A 233 7.30 -10.82 -19.36
N ARG A 234 8.52 -11.07 -18.87
CA ARG A 234 8.90 -12.41 -18.39
C ARG A 234 8.17 -12.81 -17.11
N VAL A 235 7.96 -11.88 -16.17
CA VAL A 235 7.15 -12.15 -14.97
C VAL A 235 5.72 -12.52 -15.38
N GLN A 236 5.04 -11.71 -16.20
CA GLN A 236 3.67 -11.96 -16.64
C GLN A 236 3.53 -13.31 -17.35
N GLN A 237 4.49 -13.68 -18.22
CA GLN A 237 4.48 -14.98 -18.90
C GLN A 237 4.59 -16.17 -17.94
N LEU A 238 5.32 -16.01 -16.82
CA LEU A 238 5.59 -17.08 -15.86
C LEU A 238 4.55 -17.16 -14.74
N MET A 239 3.76 -16.10 -14.50
CA MET A 239 2.72 -16.07 -13.47
C MET A 239 1.76 -17.29 -13.54
N PRO A 240 1.22 -17.70 -14.72
CA PRO A 240 0.31 -18.85 -14.80
C PRO A 240 0.93 -20.16 -14.31
N SER A 241 2.22 -20.40 -14.58
CA SER A 241 2.95 -21.59 -14.09
C SER A 241 3.11 -21.64 -12.57
N ARG A 242 2.80 -20.52 -11.89
CA ARG A 242 2.84 -20.37 -10.43
C ARG A 242 1.45 -20.21 -9.83
N GLY A 243 0.39 -20.52 -10.59
CA GLY A 243 -1.00 -20.41 -10.15
C GLY A 243 -1.48 -18.97 -10.01
N ILE A 244 -0.81 -18.02 -10.66
CA ILE A 244 -1.21 -16.61 -10.68
C ILE A 244 -1.76 -16.28 -12.07
N ASP A 245 -2.99 -15.80 -12.16
CA ASP A 245 -3.62 -15.40 -13.42
C ASP A 245 -3.54 -13.87 -13.61
N PRO A 246 -2.56 -13.35 -14.37
CA PRO A 246 -2.42 -11.91 -14.58
C PRO A 246 -3.45 -11.39 -15.59
N LYS A 247 -3.84 -10.13 -15.44
CA LYS A 247 -4.50 -9.41 -16.52
C LYS A 247 -3.60 -9.39 -17.75
N THR A 248 -4.19 -9.55 -18.92
CA THR A 248 -3.48 -9.48 -20.21
C THR A 248 -2.83 -8.12 -20.44
N LEU A 249 -3.49 -7.04 -20.02
CA LEU A 249 -3.00 -5.68 -20.23
C LEU A 249 -1.84 -5.35 -19.27
N ILE A 250 -0.74 -4.88 -19.86
CA ILE A 250 0.32 -4.16 -19.13
C ILE A 250 0.10 -2.66 -19.36
N GLU A 251 -0.11 -1.92 -18.28
CA GLU A 251 -0.24 -0.47 -18.30
C GLU A 251 1.15 0.19 -18.40
N GLY A 252 1.18 1.42 -18.92
CA GLY A 252 2.39 2.19 -19.15
C GLY A 252 2.88 2.12 -20.61
N PRO A 253 4.12 2.58 -20.88
CA PRO A 253 4.67 2.54 -22.24
C PRO A 253 4.89 1.09 -22.71
N PRO A 254 4.98 0.86 -24.03
CA PRO A 254 5.36 -0.45 -24.57
C PRO A 254 6.80 -0.83 -24.15
N ARG A 255 7.21 -2.08 -24.42
CA ARG A 255 8.58 -2.55 -24.17
C ARG A 255 9.59 -1.67 -24.92
N ARG A 256 10.68 -1.29 -24.23
CA ARG A 256 11.75 -0.42 -24.75
C ARG A 256 13.12 -0.90 -24.27
N GLN A 257 14.16 -0.60 -25.04
CA GLN A 257 15.56 -0.81 -24.62
C GLN A 257 15.95 0.11 -23.45
N VAL A 258 15.43 1.34 -23.45
CA VAL A 258 15.53 2.30 -22.35
C VAL A 258 14.12 2.52 -21.80
N PRO A 259 13.77 1.85 -20.69
CA PRO A 259 12.47 2.03 -20.03
C PRO A 259 12.27 3.49 -19.61
N ILE A 260 11.03 3.96 -19.68
CA ILE A 260 10.61 5.28 -19.21
C ILE A 260 9.40 5.10 -18.28
N LEU A 261 9.24 5.99 -17.31
CA LEU A 261 8.21 5.88 -16.27
C LEU A 261 8.23 4.48 -15.63
N LEU A 262 7.10 3.77 -15.67
CA LEU A 262 6.98 2.39 -15.22
C LEU A 262 5.99 1.64 -16.09
N ARG A 263 6.09 0.31 -16.06
CA ARG A 263 5.09 -0.63 -16.59
C ARG A 263 4.54 -1.44 -15.43
N GLN A 264 3.24 -1.71 -15.44
CA GLN A 264 2.59 -2.47 -14.37
C GLN A 264 1.51 -3.40 -14.93
N THR A 265 1.26 -4.49 -14.21
CA THR A 265 0.13 -5.38 -14.45
C THR A 265 -0.48 -5.75 -13.10
N SER A 266 -1.69 -6.29 -13.12
CA SER A 266 -2.37 -6.76 -11.91
C SER A 266 -2.93 -8.16 -12.07
N PHE A 267 -3.22 -8.82 -10.97
CA PHE A 267 -3.87 -10.12 -10.89
C PHE A 267 -4.86 -10.13 -9.72
N LYS A 268 -5.80 -11.08 -9.75
CA LYS A 268 -6.68 -11.35 -8.61
C LYS A 268 -5.95 -12.28 -7.66
N ALA A 269 -5.70 -11.82 -6.43
CA ALA A 269 -4.88 -12.59 -5.51
C ALA A 269 -5.67 -13.43 -4.51
N LEU A 270 -6.70 -12.87 -3.87
CA LEU A 270 -7.50 -13.61 -2.90
C LEU A 270 -8.95 -13.14 -2.92
N GLU A 271 -9.85 -14.09 -2.66
CA GLU A 271 -11.25 -13.86 -2.31
C GLU A 271 -11.40 -14.07 -0.81
N GLU A 272 -11.69 -13.01 -0.07
CA GLU A 272 -11.82 -13.07 1.39
C GLU A 272 -13.29 -12.91 1.80
N PRO A 273 -13.83 -13.79 2.65
CA PRO A 273 -15.21 -13.64 3.12
C PRO A 273 -15.33 -12.37 3.97
N ILE A 274 -16.40 -11.61 3.72
CA ILE A 274 -16.78 -10.47 4.55
C ILE A 274 -17.80 -10.94 5.57
N ILE A 275 -17.58 -10.59 6.84
CA ILE A 275 -18.48 -10.88 7.95
C ILE A 275 -19.18 -9.58 8.34
N PHE A 276 -20.50 -9.53 8.16
CA PHE A 276 -21.31 -8.36 8.52
C PHE A 276 -21.80 -8.43 9.96
N GLN A 277 -22.15 -7.27 10.54
CA GLN A 277 -22.65 -7.17 11.93
C GLN A 277 -23.96 -7.92 12.16
N ASP A 278 -24.78 -8.06 11.11
CA ASP A 278 -26.07 -8.77 11.10
C ASP A 278 -25.91 -10.29 10.90
N GLY A 279 -24.67 -10.81 10.88
CA GLY A 279 -24.36 -12.23 10.75
C GLY A 279 -24.60 -12.82 9.36
N HIS A 280 -24.97 -12.01 8.36
CA HIS A 280 -25.12 -12.49 6.99
C HIS A 280 -23.74 -12.75 6.36
N PRO A 281 -23.53 -13.89 5.67
CA PRO A 281 -22.29 -14.11 4.93
C PRO A 281 -22.26 -13.20 3.70
N GLY A 282 -21.17 -12.43 3.53
CA GLY A 282 -20.97 -11.57 2.37
C GLY A 282 -20.31 -12.28 1.19
N ASN A 283 -20.57 -11.77 -0.01
CA ASN A 283 -19.76 -12.11 -1.18
C ASN A 283 -18.29 -11.73 -0.93
N PRO A 284 -17.33 -12.53 -1.44
CA PRO A 284 -15.93 -12.30 -1.12
C PRO A 284 -15.45 -10.93 -1.59
N TYR A 285 -14.74 -10.24 -0.71
CA TYR A 285 -13.91 -9.10 -1.05
C TYR A 285 -12.79 -9.56 -1.99
N CYS A 286 -12.61 -8.86 -3.10
CA CYS A 286 -11.63 -9.21 -4.12
C CYS A 286 -10.50 -8.20 -4.09
N THR A 287 -9.38 -8.61 -3.50
CA THR A 287 -8.15 -7.82 -3.44
C THR A 287 -7.43 -7.90 -4.79
N LEU A 288 -7.42 -6.81 -5.55
CA LEU A 288 -6.64 -6.66 -6.79
C LEU A 288 -5.19 -6.34 -6.44
N ARG A 289 -4.22 -7.04 -7.05
CA ARG A 289 -2.78 -6.93 -6.74
C ARG A 289 -1.92 -6.68 -7.94
#